data_AF-A0A2M7D108-F1
#
_entry.id   AF-A0A2M7D108-F1
#
_cell.length_a   1.000
_cell.length_b   1.000
_cell.length_c   1.000
_cell.angle_alpha   90.00
_cell.angle_beta   90.00
_cell.angle_gamma   90.00
#
_symmetry.space_group_name_H-M   'P 1'
#
loop_
_entity.id
_entity.type
_entity.pdbx_description
1 polymer ?
#
loop_
_entity_poly.entity_id
_entity_poly.type
_entity_poly.pdbx_seq_one_letter_code
_entity_poly.pdbx_strand_id
1 'polypeptide(L)'
;MAKREFKNKKIKQIIKNIADDFRLTQEMNEYALLFYKADGDGMISGAQIETMLEYVTTGLNELNKNIAWREEFLKENAAIDEIKMLQNLKTIEEEYLALQQFLSR
;
A
#
# COMPACT_ATOMS: atom_id res chain seq x y z
N MET A 1 5.40 14.17 -20.26
CA MET A 1 4.92 13.64 -18.96
C MET A 1 5.59 12.29 -18.73
N ALA A 2 6.23 12.10 -17.57
CA ALA A 2 6.95 10.86 -17.28
C ALA A 2 5.96 9.72 -17.01
N LYS A 3 6.14 8.57 -17.66
CA LYS A 3 5.41 7.33 -17.37
C LYS A 3 6.33 6.35 -16.66
N ARG A 4 5.81 5.57 -15.72
CA ARG A 4 6.57 4.58 -14.94
C ARG A 4 6.05 3.18 -15.23
N GLU A 5 6.82 2.41 -15.97
CA GLU A 5 6.50 1.01 -16.26
C GLU A 5 6.94 0.10 -15.11
N PHE A 6 6.15 -0.94 -14.83
CA PHE A 6 6.47 -1.92 -13.78
C PHE A 6 7.55 -2.91 -14.23
N LYS A 7 8.79 -2.43 -14.34
CA LYS A 7 9.95 -3.29 -14.67
C LYS A 7 10.26 -4.29 -13.55
N ASN A 8 9.83 -3.99 -12.32
CA ASN A 8 10.03 -4.83 -11.15
C ASN A 8 8.75 -5.62 -10.82
N LYS A 9 8.88 -6.95 -10.73
CA LYS A 9 7.79 -7.85 -10.33
C LYS A 9 7.19 -7.49 -8.96
N LYS A 10 8.01 -6.98 -8.03
CA LYS A 10 7.54 -6.54 -6.69
C LYS A 10 6.52 -5.40 -6.80
N ILE A 11 6.82 -4.35 -7.57
CA ILE A 11 5.89 -3.21 -7.73
C ILE A 11 4.60 -3.66 -8.42
N LYS A 12 4.72 -4.51 -9.45
CA LYS A 12 3.54 -5.08 -10.10
C LYS A 12 2.66 -5.84 -9.10
N GLN A 13 3.27 -6.65 -8.24
CA GLN A 13 2.55 -7.41 -7.23
C GLN A 13 1.87 -6.50 -6.19
N ILE A 14 2.56 -5.45 -5.72
CA ILE A 14 1.99 -4.50 -4.75
C ILE A 14 0.76 -3.80 -5.35
N ILE A 15 0.87 -3.30 -6.58
CA ILE A 15 -0.26 -2.66 -7.28
C ILE A 15 -1.42 -3.63 -7.44
N LYS A 16 -1.13 -4.88 -7.82
CA LYS A 16 -2.13 -5.94 -7.92
C LYS A 16 -2.81 -6.22 -6.58
N ASN A 17 -2.06 -6.33 -5.49
CA ASN A 17 -2.62 -6.58 -4.15
C ASN A 17 -3.58 -5.46 -3.75
N ILE A 18 -3.16 -4.20 -3.87
CA ILE A 18 -4.01 -3.04 -3.55
C ILE A 18 -5.28 -3.03 -4.42
N ALA A 19 -5.14 -3.33 -5.72
CA ALA A 19 -6.29 -3.48 -6.61
C ALA A 19 -7.21 -4.64 -6.18
N ASP A 20 -6.67 -5.80 -5.84
CA ASP A 20 -7.47 -6.93 -5.40
C ASP A 20 -8.18 -6.64 -4.06
N ASP A 21 -7.57 -5.88 -3.16
CA ASP A 21 -8.19 -5.43 -1.90
C ASP A 21 -9.42 -4.54 -2.15
N PHE A 22 -9.31 -3.54 -3.03
CA PHE A 22 -10.46 -2.71 -3.41
C PHE A 22 -11.57 -3.52 -4.09
N ARG A 23 -11.22 -4.55 -4.88
CA ARG A 23 -12.21 -5.45 -5.50
C ARG A 23 -12.97 -6.24 -4.44
N LEU A 24 -12.28 -6.71 -3.40
CA LEU A 24 -12.89 -7.44 -2.29
C LEU A 24 -13.82 -6.54 -1.46
N THR A 25 -13.44 -5.28 -1.24
CA THR A 25 -14.29 -4.31 -0.51
C THR A 25 -15.38 -3.68 -1.38
N GLN A 26 -15.40 -4.00 -2.69
CA GLN A 26 -16.32 -3.45 -3.68
C GLN A 26 -16.27 -1.91 -3.79
N GLU A 27 -15.10 -1.33 -3.52
CA GLU A 27 -14.89 0.11 -3.62
C GLU A 27 -14.70 0.55 -5.07
N MET A 28 -15.32 1.69 -5.41
CA MET A 28 -15.21 2.33 -6.72
C MET A 28 -14.87 3.82 -6.60
N ASN A 29 -14.16 4.21 -5.54
CA ASN A 29 -13.64 5.55 -5.38
C ASN A 29 -12.49 5.83 -6.36
N GLU A 30 -12.04 7.09 -6.41
CA GLU A 30 -10.99 7.54 -7.32
C GLU A 30 -9.70 6.73 -7.18
N TYR A 31 -9.31 6.37 -5.96
CA TYR A 31 -8.13 5.54 -5.71
C TYR A 31 -8.29 4.12 -6.25
N ALA A 32 -9.42 3.47 -6.00
CA ALA A 32 -9.69 2.13 -6.52
C ALA A 32 -9.56 2.10 -8.05
N LEU A 33 -10.15 3.07 -8.74
CA LEU A 33 -10.04 3.19 -10.21
C LEU A 33 -8.60 3.43 -10.67
N LEU A 34 -7.82 4.21 -9.94
CA LEU A 34 -6.39 4.43 -10.23
C LEU A 34 -5.59 3.12 -10.16
N PHE A 35 -5.77 2.33 -9.09
CA PHE A 35 -5.04 1.07 -8.93
C PHE A 35 -5.50 -0.01 -9.90
N TYR A 36 -6.80 -0.10 -10.23
CA TYR A 36 -7.28 -1.00 -11.28
C TYR A 36 -6.66 -0.70 -12.64
N LYS A 37 -6.61 0.59 -12.99
CA LYS A 37 -6.01 1.03 -14.25
C LYS A 37 -4.51 0.74 -14.27
N ALA A 38 -3.81 1.04 -13.18
CA ALA A 38 -2.39 0.77 -13.07
C ALA A 38 -2.08 -0.75 -13.20
N ASP A 39 -2.85 -1.62 -12.53
CA ASP A 39 -2.75 -3.09 -12.65
C ASP A 39 -2.97 -3.57 -14.09
N GLY A 40 -4.02 -3.08 -14.74
CA GLY A 40 -4.36 -3.43 -16.13
C GLY A 40 -3.34 -2.94 -17.16
N ASP A 41 -2.88 -1.69 -17.03
CA ASP A 41 -1.95 -1.07 -17.97
C ASP A 41 -0.50 -1.55 -17.75
N GLY A 42 -0.17 -2.06 -16.56
CA GLY A 42 1.20 -2.43 -16.18
C GLY A 42 2.15 -1.23 -16.04
N MET A 43 1.59 -0.02 -15.93
CA MET A 43 2.33 1.23 -15.78
C MET A 43 1.49 2.28 -15.04
N ILE A 44 2.17 3.30 -14.53
CA ILE A 44 1.55 4.50 -13.94
C ILE A 44 1.88 5.69 -14.83
N SER A 45 0.85 6.38 -15.31
CA SER A 45 1.03 7.60 -16.11
C SER A 45 1.40 8.78 -15.21
N GLY A 46 2.04 9.80 -15.79
CA GLY A 46 2.54 10.95 -15.03
C GLY A 46 1.47 11.66 -14.20
N ALA A 47 0.27 11.81 -14.76
CA ALA A 47 -0.86 12.45 -14.09
C ALA A 47 -1.39 11.67 -12.88
N GLN A 48 -1.11 10.36 -12.79
CA GLN A 48 -1.57 9.52 -11.69
C GLN A 48 -0.58 9.48 -10.52
N ILE A 49 0.69 9.88 -10.75
CA ILE A 49 1.76 9.72 -9.76
C ILE A 49 1.45 10.49 -8.49
N GLU A 50 1.03 11.76 -8.60
CA GLU A 50 0.78 12.61 -7.43
C GLU A 50 -0.36 12.07 -6.57
N THR A 51 -1.50 11.71 -7.18
CA THR A 51 -2.65 11.15 -6.48
C THR A 51 -2.32 9.80 -5.83
N MET A 52 -1.57 8.93 -6.53
CA MET A 52 -1.13 7.66 -5.95
C MET A 52 -0.12 7.88 -4.81
N LEU A 53 0.74 8.89 -4.91
CA LEU A 53 1.69 9.23 -3.86
C LEU A 53 0.98 9.78 -2.62
N GLU A 54 -0.06 10.57 -2.79
CA GLU A 54 -0.94 11.05 -1.71
C GLU A 54 -1.59 9.88 -0.97
N TYR A 55 -2.20 8.94 -1.71
CA TYR A 55 -2.79 7.73 -1.14
C TYR A 55 -1.79 6.93 -0.29
N VAL A 56 -0.62 6.64 -0.89
CA VAL A 56 0.41 5.82 -0.23
C VAL A 56 0.95 6.53 1.02
N THR A 57 1.18 7.84 0.93
CA THR A 57 1.72 8.62 2.06
C THR A 57 0.72 8.72 3.21
N THR A 58 -0.56 8.91 2.90
CA THR A 58 -1.63 8.95 3.92
C THR A 58 -1.78 7.58 4.59
N GLY A 59 -1.85 6.50 3.80
CA GLY A 59 -1.94 5.14 4.31
C GLY A 59 -0.74 4.73 5.17
N LEU A 60 0.48 5.11 4.79
CA LEU A 60 1.68 4.87 5.61
C LEU A 60 1.59 5.56 6.97
N ASN A 61 1.14 6.81 7.01
CA ASN A 61 1.00 7.54 8.27
C ASN A 61 -0.01 6.88 9.21
N GLU A 62 -1.12 6.38 8.68
CA GLU A 62 -2.14 5.67 9.46
C GLU A 62 -1.64 4.30 9.92
N LEU A 63 -0.99 3.54 9.02
CA LEU A 63 -0.44 2.24 9.31
C LEU A 63 0.63 2.31 10.41
N ASN A 64 1.55 3.28 10.34
CA ASN A 64 2.60 3.45 11.34
C ASN A 64 2.05 3.78 12.72
N LYS A 65 1.00 4.61 12.79
CA LYS A 65 0.29 4.87 14.06
C LYS A 65 -0.36 3.60 14.62
N ASN A 66 -0.97 2.79 13.74
CA ASN A 66 -1.61 1.53 14.14
C ASN A 66 -0.58 0.51 14.66
N ILE A 67 0.53 0.33 13.94
CA ILE A 67 1.64 -0.55 14.33
C ILE A 67 2.19 -0.12 15.70
N ALA A 68 2.52 1.16 15.88
CA ALA A 68 3.09 1.66 17.12
C ALA A 68 2.15 1.41 18.32
N TRP A 69 0.84 1.69 18.14
CA TRP A 69 -0.16 1.42 19.17
C TRP A 69 -0.26 -0.07 19.52
N ARG A 70 -0.26 -0.95 18.52
CA ARG A 70 -0.31 -2.41 18.75
C ARG A 70 0.94 -2.95 19.43
N GLU A 71 2.12 -2.45 19.06
CA GLU A 71 3.37 -2.84 19.71
C GLU A 71 3.38 -2.47 21.19
N GLU A 72 2.85 -1.30 21.54
CA GLU A 72 2.68 -0.87 22.93
C GLU A 72 1.67 -1.75 23.66
N PHE A 73 0.49 -1.98 23.07
CA PHE A 73 -0.55 -2.84 23.64
C PHE A 73 -0.06 -4.26 23.93
N LEU A 74 0.68 -4.89 23.01
CA LEU A 74 1.19 -6.26 23.19
C LEU A 74 2.31 -6.36 24.22
N LYS A 75 3.09 -5.29 24.43
CA LYS A 75 4.06 -5.23 25.54
C LYS A 75 3.35 -5.25 26.89
N GLU A 76 2.22 -4.57 27.00
CA GLU A 76 1.41 -4.51 28.22
C GLU A 76 0.55 -5.78 28.42
N ASN A 77 0.24 -6.50 27.33
CA ASN A 77 -0.68 -7.64 27.32
C ASN A 77 -0.06 -8.89 26.68
N ALA A 78 1.09 -9.35 27.19
CA ALA A 78 1.90 -10.44 26.63
C ALA A 78 1.18 -11.81 26.50
N ALA A 79 -0.02 -11.97 27.09
CA ALA A 79 -0.84 -13.18 26.95
C ALA A 79 -1.68 -13.21 25.65
N ILE A 80 -1.74 -12.10 24.91
CA ILE A 80 -2.50 -11.98 23.65
C ILE A 80 -1.60 -12.37 22.47
N ASP A 81 -1.98 -13.41 21.72
CA ASP A 81 -1.28 -13.84 20.50
C ASP A 81 -1.81 -13.11 19.25
N GLU A 82 -1.29 -11.89 19.02
CA GLU A 82 -1.51 -11.12 17.79
C GLU A 82 -0.23 -10.93 16.96
N ILE A 83 0.82 -11.74 17.22
CA ILE A 83 2.12 -11.60 16.57
C ILE A 83 1.98 -11.67 15.04
N LYS A 84 1.15 -12.60 14.55
CA LYS A 84 0.90 -12.77 13.11
C LYS A 84 0.24 -11.54 12.49
N MET A 85 -0.67 -10.87 13.21
CA MET A 85 -1.31 -9.64 12.73
C MET A 85 -0.29 -8.51 12.63
N LEU A 86 0.55 -8.33 13.65
CA LEU A 86 1.61 -7.33 13.64
C LEU A 86 2.62 -7.57 12.50
N GLN A 87 2.99 -8.81 12.23
CA GLN A 87 3.86 -9.17 11.10
C GLN A 87 3.21 -8.84 9.75
N ASN A 88 1.91 -9.09 9.59
CA ASN A 88 1.19 -8.71 8.37
C ASN A 88 1.19 -7.18 8.18
N LEU A 89 0.95 -6.41 9.25
CA LEU A 89 0.97 -4.94 9.17
C LEU A 89 2.35 -4.40 8.75
N LYS A 90 3.44 -4.97 9.29
CA LYS A 90 4.81 -4.62 8.88
C LYS A 90 5.09 -4.99 7.42
N THR A 91 4.54 -6.11 6.95
CA THR A 91 4.65 -6.49 5.53
C THR A 91 3.97 -5.46 4.63
N ILE A 92 2.77 -5.01 5.00
CA ILE A 92 2.04 -3.96 4.27
C ILE A 92 2.83 -2.63 4.29
N GLU A 93 3.47 -2.29 5.42
CA GLU A 93 4.33 -1.11 5.54
C GLU A 93 5.49 -1.16 4.53
N GLU A 94 6.19 -2.29 4.44
CA GLU A 94 7.27 -2.49 3.48
C GLU A 94 6.80 -2.39 2.02
N GLU A 95 5.59 -2.88 1.72
CA GLU A 95 4.97 -2.76 0.40
C GLU A 95 4.66 -1.30 0.05
N TYR A 96 4.09 -0.55 0.99
CA TYR A 96 3.77 0.86 0.80
C TYR A 96 5.02 1.71 0.67
N LEU A 97 6.06 1.47 1.47
CA LEU A 97 7.36 2.14 1.35
C LEU A 97 8.01 1.86 -0.01
N ALA A 98 7.97 0.61 -0.49
CA ALA A 98 8.51 0.25 -1.80
C ALA A 98 7.76 0.96 -2.93
N LEU A 99 6.43 1.06 -2.83
CA LEU A 99 5.62 1.78 -3.80
C LEU A 99 5.87 3.29 -3.76
N GLN A 100 5.97 3.89 -2.57
CA GLN A 100 6.31 5.30 -2.40
C GLN A 100 7.64 5.63 -3.07
N GLN A 101 8.69 4.84 -2.79
CA GLN A 101 10.01 5.00 -3.42
C GLN A 101 9.94 4.86 -4.95
N PHE A 102 9.10 3.96 -5.45
CA PHE A 102 8.89 3.83 -6.89
C PHE A 102 8.21 5.05 -7.51
N LEU A 103 7.28 5.68 -6.80
CA LEU A 103 6.53 6.87 -7.24
C LEU A 103 7.31 8.18 -7.13
N SER A 104 8.30 8.27 -6.23
CA SER A 104 9.09 9.50 -6.02
C SER A 104 10.37 9.62 -6.86
N ARG A 105 10.75 8.56 -7.61
CA ARG A 105 11.96 8.54 -8.47
C ARG A 105 11.84 9.34 -9.77
#